data_AF-A0A7C7DHK6-F1
#
_entry.id   AF-A0A7C7DHK6-F1
#
_cell.length_a   1.000
_cell.length_b   1.000
_cell.length_c   1.000
_cell.angle_alpha   90.00
_cell.angle_beta   90.00
_cell.angle_gamma   90.00
#
_symmetry.space_group_name_H-M   'P 1'
#
loop_
_entity.id
_entity.type
_entity.pdbx_description
1 polymer ?
#
loop_
_entity_poly.entity_id
_entity_poly.type
_entity_poly.pdbx_seq_one_letter_code
_entity_poly.pdbx_strand_id
1 'polypeptide(L)'
;MVRKSVVAAILSLLLLVFLLEPCATASTGPNSVQFIVGQKVYVVDGLARVMDAAPFIKDGRTLVPVRFLATALGVPEAGILWDPQSQSVSLSTDEVRIRLAVGLKVMMVNDKPVELDVAPLIAGGRIYLPARYVAEALGYEVGWNEATQTVVVQSKAAEAPTPDDFTRLASRLQDYVVLVRVFDEGGEELGFGSGVVVKEDLVLTNLHVIEGGSRAVVEVASGKTCRVRGVVALDAENDLSLLKVEGTFNPSALGDSDLLKVGQKVVAVGNPLGLKATVSEGIVSGMRDLDGRRFIQTTAPISPGSSGGGLFDTEGNLVGITTACVEGGQNLNLAVPVNVAKALLQNIGPLAALPEAPEPERKTVLTSEDVVDLLNEECFGFEGKAGEVRFSYHLLGRPTGSFDIEVCGDIDPDTYLEWLLFEQDERESVVKQIANTVAEACGDMTFGVVLFYQDYWDTYPSSFDPEEVSLSLDGRSWLVTHVIASVFADEETVWWRAEP
;
A
#
# COMPACT_ATOMS: atom_id res chain seq x y z
N MET A 1 -64.09 27.17 11.86
CA MET A 1 -64.97 27.26 10.66
C MET A 1 -64.07 27.56 9.46
N VAL A 2 -64.17 26.82 8.34
CA VAL A 2 -63.59 27.09 6.98
C VAL A 2 -62.12 27.62 6.92
N ARG A 3 -61.05 26.88 6.59
CA ARG A 3 -60.70 26.10 5.35
C ARG A 3 -60.31 26.96 4.13
N LYS A 4 -59.00 27.12 3.82
CA LYS A 4 -58.34 27.06 2.47
C LYS A 4 -56.87 27.51 2.48
N SER A 5 -56.12 27.23 1.40
CA SER A 5 -54.66 27.37 1.27
C SER A 5 -54.21 27.99 -0.07
N VAL A 6 -53.10 28.75 -0.03
CA VAL A 6 -52.21 29.27 -1.13
C VAL A 6 -50.85 29.49 -0.43
N VAL A 7 -49.66 29.00 -0.81
CA VAL A 7 -48.89 28.78 -2.07
C VAL A 7 -47.98 29.96 -2.48
N ALA A 8 -46.74 29.90 -1.95
CA ALA A 8 -45.43 30.22 -2.57
C ALA A 8 -44.99 31.66 -2.97
N ALA A 9 -43.66 31.89 -2.77
CA ALA A 9 -42.67 32.41 -3.75
C ALA A 9 -41.99 33.81 -3.59
N ILE A 10 -40.69 33.76 -3.22
CA ILE A 10 -39.53 34.31 -3.99
C ILE A 10 -39.05 35.79 -3.81
N LEU A 11 -37.71 35.96 -3.91
CA LEU A 11 -36.86 37.20 -3.97
C LEU A 11 -36.76 38.05 -2.67
N SER A 12 -35.65 38.72 -2.31
CA SER A 12 -34.27 38.79 -2.87
C SER A 12 -33.27 39.42 -1.86
N LEU A 13 -31.95 39.36 -2.12
CA LEU A 13 -31.09 40.55 -2.45
C LEU A 13 -29.66 40.58 -1.84
N LEU A 14 -28.62 40.49 -2.71
CA LEU A 14 -27.24 41.06 -2.59
C LEU A 14 -26.28 40.57 -1.45
N LEU A 15 -24.93 40.64 -1.48
CA LEU A 15 -23.80 40.63 -2.48
C LEU A 15 -22.45 40.90 -1.71
N LEU A 16 -21.18 40.89 -2.18
CA LEU A 16 -20.45 40.55 -3.43
C LEU A 16 -18.92 40.37 -3.11
N VAL A 17 -18.27 39.22 -3.40
CA VAL A 17 -16.85 39.11 -3.91
C VAL A 17 -15.67 39.47 -2.94
N PHE A 18 -14.40 39.01 -3.03
CA PHE A 18 -13.45 38.69 -4.13
C PHE A 18 -12.37 37.65 -3.75
N LEU A 19 -11.82 36.91 -4.76
CA LEU A 19 -10.43 36.39 -4.96
C LEU A 19 -9.74 35.58 -3.81
N LEU A 20 -8.96 34.52 -4.04
CA LEU A 20 -8.36 33.89 -5.23
C LEU A 20 -8.27 32.36 -5.03
N GLU A 21 -8.21 31.59 -6.12
CA GLU A 21 -7.81 30.17 -6.09
C GLU A 21 -6.28 30.00 -6.22
N PRO A 22 -5.75 28.77 -6.07
CA PRO A 22 -5.63 27.90 -7.25
C PRO A 22 -6.24 26.50 -7.05
N CYS A 23 -7.22 26.14 -7.87
CA CYS A 23 -7.60 24.74 -8.08
C CYS A 23 -6.46 24.01 -8.81
N ALA A 24 -5.98 22.89 -8.26
CA ALA A 24 -4.96 22.08 -8.90
C ALA A 24 -5.55 21.34 -10.11
N THR A 25 -5.09 21.70 -11.31
CA THR A 25 -5.57 21.10 -12.57
C THR A 25 -5.01 19.70 -12.75
N ALA A 26 -5.74 18.69 -12.28
CA ALA A 26 -5.50 17.30 -12.67
C ALA A 26 -5.69 17.11 -14.18
N SER A 27 -4.99 16.16 -14.79
CA SER A 27 -5.12 15.83 -16.22
C SER A 27 -6.59 15.59 -16.60
N THR A 28 -7.11 16.41 -17.51
CA THR A 28 -8.56 16.52 -17.79
C THR A 28 -9.09 15.52 -18.82
N GLY A 29 -8.32 14.47 -19.14
CA GLY A 29 -8.67 13.47 -20.16
C GLY A 29 -8.34 12.04 -19.74
N PRO A 30 -8.83 11.02 -20.48
CA PRO A 30 -8.61 9.61 -20.15
C PRO A 30 -7.15 9.18 -20.30
N ASN A 31 -6.82 8.04 -19.70
CA ASN A 31 -5.50 7.40 -19.83
C ASN A 31 -5.41 6.56 -21.12
N SER A 32 -6.50 5.88 -21.52
CA SER A 32 -6.56 5.07 -22.74
C SER A 32 -7.92 5.15 -23.43
N VAL A 33 -7.91 5.33 -24.76
CA VAL A 33 -9.09 5.25 -25.63
C VAL A 33 -8.81 4.29 -26.79
N GLN A 34 -9.74 3.39 -27.08
CA GLN A 34 -9.59 2.37 -28.12
C GLN A 34 -10.74 2.42 -29.13
N PHE A 35 -10.40 2.59 -30.40
CA PHE A 35 -11.34 2.59 -31.53
C PHE A 35 -11.10 1.37 -32.43
N ILE A 36 -12.02 0.41 -32.38
CA ILE A 36 -11.95 -0.85 -33.14
C ILE A 36 -12.56 -0.65 -34.53
N VAL A 37 -11.82 -0.97 -35.59
CA VAL A 37 -12.28 -0.83 -36.98
C VAL A 37 -13.51 -1.72 -37.25
N GLY A 38 -14.50 -1.15 -37.94
CA GLY A 38 -15.75 -1.83 -38.29
C GLY A 38 -16.77 -1.95 -37.15
N GLN A 39 -16.40 -1.68 -35.90
CA GLN A 39 -17.30 -1.80 -34.75
C GLN A 39 -17.96 -0.47 -34.38
N LYS A 40 -19.18 -0.56 -33.82
CA LYS A 40 -19.92 0.57 -33.23
C LYS A 40 -19.68 0.72 -31.72
N VAL A 41 -18.53 0.25 -31.24
CA VAL A 41 -18.10 0.31 -29.84
C VAL A 41 -16.69 0.87 -29.78
N TYR A 42 -16.45 1.72 -28.79
CA TYR A 42 -15.11 2.18 -28.38
C TYR A 42 -14.94 1.97 -26.89
N VAL A 43 -13.71 1.92 -26.41
CA VAL A 43 -13.39 1.76 -24.99
C VAL A 43 -12.72 3.05 -24.50
N VAL A 44 -13.07 3.50 -23.29
CA VAL A 44 -12.41 4.61 -22.59
C VAL A 44 -12.08 4.11 -21.18
N ASP A 45 -10.79 4.03 -20.83
CA ASP A 45 -10.30 3.53 -19.54
C ASP A 45 -10.96 2.19 -19.10
N GLY A 46 -11.01 1.23 -20.04
CA GLY A 46 -11.65 -0.08 -19.85
C GLY A 46 -13.18 -0.09 -20.02
N LEU A 47 -13.86 1.05 -19.98
CA LEU A 47 -15.32 1.15 -20.09
C LEU A 47 -15.78 1.22 -21.55
N ALA A 48 -16.54 0.22 -21.99
CA ALA A 48 -17.13 0.17 -23.32
C ALA A 48 -18.26 1.21 -23.50
N ARG A 49 -18.26 1.91 -24.64
CA ARG A 49 -19.20 2.95 -25.03
C ARG A 49 -19.67 2.74 -26.48
N VAL A 50 -20.92 3.06 -26.77
CA VAL A 50 -21.53 2.87 -28.10
C VAL A 50 -21.39 4.14 -28.95
N MET A 51 -21.20 3.98 -30.26
CA MET A 51 -21.23 5.05 -31.26
C MET A 51 -22.23 4.74 -32.39
N ASP A 52 -22.74 5.75 -33.08
CA ASP A 52 -23.76 5.55 -34.12
C ASP A 52 -23.21 5.13 -35.50
N ALA A 53 -21.92 5.34 -35.76
CA ALA A 53 -21.23 4.96 -37.00
C ALA A 53 -19.79 4.51 -36.72
N ALA A 54 -19.30 3.48 -37.40
CA ALA A 54 -18.07 2.76 -37.05
C ALA A 54 -16.79 3.38 -37.66
N PRO A 55 -15.62 3.23 -37.04
CA PRO A 55 -14.33 3.59 -37.64
C PRO A 55 -14.01 2.70 -38.85
N PHE A 56 -13.27 3.24 -39.82
CA PHE A 56 -12.82 2.48 -40.99
C PHE A 56 -11.45 2.95 -41.47
N ILE A 57 -10.73 2.09 -42.20
CA ILE A 57 -9.42 2.43 -42.78
C ILE A 57 -9.64 3.00 -44.19
N LYS A 58 -8.95 4.10 -44.51
CA LYS A 58 -8.83 4.65 -45.86
C LYS A 58 -7.43 5.22 -46.06
N ASP A 59 -6.83 4.99 -47.23
CA ASP A 59 -5.54 5.58 -47.62
C ASP A 59 -4.42 5.32 -46.56
N GLY A 60 -4.46 4.18 -45.87
CA GLY A 60 -3.52 3.80 -44.81
C GLY A 60 -3.80 4.40 -43.42
N ARG A 61 -4.87 5.17 -43.24
CA ARG A 61 -5.25 5.78 -41.96
C ARG A 61 -6.63 5.35 -41.47
N THR A 62 -6.76 5.15 -40.17
CA THR A 62 -8.06 4.93 -39.53
C THR A 62 -8.79 6.26 -39.35
N LEU A 63 -9.94 6.35 -39.97
CA LEU A 63 -10.89 7.45 -39.90
C LEU A 63 -11.93 7.14 -38.81
N VAL A 64 -12.04 8.03 -37.81
CA VAL A 64 -12.95 7.91 -36.66
C VAL A 64 -13.99 9.05 -36.71
N PRO A 65 -15.28 8.81 -36.37
CA PRO A 65 -16.28 9.87 -36.43
C PRO A 65 -16.02 10.94 -35.36
N VAL A 66 -15.92 12.20 -35.81
CA VAL A 66 -15.26 13.29 -35.06
C VAL A 66 -15.75 13.51 -33.64
N ARG A 67 -17.07 13.45 -33.42
CA ARG A 67 -17.65 13.72 -32.10
C ARG A 67 -17.25 12.67 -31.07
N PHE A 68 -17.22 11.38 -31.45
CA PHE A 68 -16.82 10.32 -30.53
C PHE A 68 -15.33 10.38 -30.23
N LEU A 69 -14.49 10.73 -31.19
CA LEU A 69 -13.06 10.97 -30.96
C LEU A 69 -12.82 12.15 -29.99
N ALA A 70 -13.43 13.31 -30.28
CA ALA A 70 -13.27 14.52 -29.49
C ALA A 70 -13.81 14.36 -28.06
N THR A 71 -15.04 13.85 -27.89
CA THR A 71 -15.64 13.62 -26.57
C THR A 71 -14.98 12.48 -25.80
N ALA A 72 -14.33 11.52 -26.45
CA ALA A 72 -13.48 10.56 -25.75
C ALA A 72 -12.21 11.23 -25.21
N LEU A 73 -11.53 12.03 -26.02
CA LEU A 73 -10.29 12.75 -25.66
C LEU A 73 -10.54 14.07 -24.92
N GLY A 74 -11.55 14.11 -24.04
CA GLY A 74 -11.80 15.22 -23.11
C GLY A 74 -12.31 16.54 -23.71
N VAL A 75 -12.54 16.64 -25.03
CA VAL A 75 -13.05 17.89 -25.63
C VAL A 75 -14.51 18.12 -25.20
N PRO A 76 -14.83 19.24 -24.53
CA PRO A 76 -16.19 19.53 -24.05
C PRO A 76 -17.15 19.73 -25.23
N GLU A 77 -18.43 19.37 -25.08
CA GLU A 77 -19.40 19.44 -26.19
C GLU A 77 -19.54 20.86 -26.77
N ALA A 78 -19.46 21.91 -25.93
CA ALA A 78 -19.45 23.30 -26.35
C ALA A 78 -18.24 23.68 -27.24
N GLY A 79 -17.13 22.93 -27.13
CA GLY A 79 -15.93 23.07 -27.94
C GLY A 79 -15.98 22.31 -29.27
N ILE A 80 -17.03 21.53 -29.57
CA ILE A 80 -17.15 20.72 -30.79
C ILE A 80 -18.12 21.40 -31.78
N LEU A 81 -17.60 22.32 -32.58
CA LEU A 81 -18.38 23.17 -33.49
C LEU A 81 -18.25 22.73 -34.95
N TRP A 82 -19.34 22.86 -35.72
CA TRP A 82 -19.38 22.58 -37.16
C TRP A 82 -19.84 23.81 -37.95
N ASP A 83 -19.02 24.24 -38.90
CA ASP A 83 -19.35 25.27 -39.89
C ASP A 83 -19.80 24.58 -41.20
N PRO A 84 -21.09 24.66 -41.59
CA PRO A 84 -21.60 24.06 -42.82
C PRO A 84 -21.24 24.86 -44.08
N GLN A 85 -20.83 26.13 -43.98
CA GLN A 85 -20.44 26.96 -45.12
C GLN A 85 -19.00 26.66 -45.54
N SER A 86 -18.06 26.64 -44.59
CA SER A 86 -16.66 26.29 -44.85
C SER A 86 -16.37 24.78 -44.71
N GLN A 87 -17.40 23.97 -44.49
CA GLN A 87 -17.31 22.52 -44.21
C GLN A 87 -16.21 22.15 -43.21
N SER A 88 -16.09 22.90 -42.11
CA SER A 88 -15.01 22.73 -41.13
C SER A 88 -15.50 22.41 -39.73
N VAL A 89 -14.85 21.46 -39.08
CA VAL A 89 -14.97 21.25 -37.64
C VAL A 89 -13.95 22.12 -36.92
N SER A 90 -14.38 22.76 -35.83
CA SER A 90 -13.48 23.28 -34.80
C SER A 90 -13.64 22.43 -33.54
N LEU A 91 -12.51 22.05 -32.93
CA LEU A 91 -12.40 21.40 -31.63
C LEU A 91 -11.68 22.37 -30.70
N SER A 92 -12.10 22.51 -29.44
CA SER A 92 -11.46 23.43 -28.50
C SER A 92 -11.52 22.93 -27.06
N THR A 93 -10.36 22.84 -26.43
CA THR A 93 -10.16 22.85 -24.97
C THR A 93 -9.65 24.23 -24.54
N ASP A 94 -9.36 24.42 -23.26
CA ASP A 94 -8.77 25.68 -22.76
C ASP A 94 -7.34 25.92 -23.29
N GLU A 95 -6.61 24.84 -23.62
CA GLU A 95 -5.22 24.89 -24.10
C GLU A 95 -5.07 24.74 -25.63
N VAL A 96 -5.94 23.98 -26.27
CA VAL A 96 -5.79 23.56 -27.67
C VAL A 96 -7.04 23.87 -28.48
N ARG A 97 -6.87 24.65 -29.56
CA ARG A 97 -7.88 24.86 -30.60
C ARG A 97 -7.42 24.23 -31.91
N ILE A 98 -8.20 23.27 -32.42
CA ILE A 98 -7.97 22.59 -33.69
C ILE A 98 -9.06 22.99 -34.68
N ARG A 99 -8.73 23.32 -35.93
CA ARG A 99 -9.70 23.47 -37.03
C ARG A 99 -9.29 22.64 -38.24
N LEU A 100 -10.20 21.81 -38.75
CA LEU A 100 -9.99 20.99 -39.95
C LEU A 100 -11.18 21.15 -40.91
N ALA A 101 -10.92 21.16 -42.22
CA ALA A 101 -11.96 21.24 -43.25
C ALA A 101 -12.03 19.97 -44.09
N VAL A 102 -13.25 19.61 -44.50
CA VAL A 102 -13.53 18.44 -45.35
C VAL A 102 -12.78 18.58 -46.69
N GLY A 103 -12.07 17.53 -47.09
CA GLY A 103 -11.28 17.48 -48.32
C GLY A 103 -9.92 18.18 -48.26
N LEU A 104 -9.59 18.95 -47.21
CA LEU A 104 -8.28 19.60 -47.09
C LEU A 104 -7.27 18.73 -46.34
N LYS A 105 -6.04 18.67 -46.85
CA LYS A 105 -4.89 17.97 -46.24
C LYS A 105 -4.11 18.87 -45.25
N VAL A 106 -4.81 19.78 -44.57
CA VAL A 106 -4.23 20.70 -43.58
C VAL A 106 -5.22 20.87 -42.43
N MET A 107 -4.71 20.84 -41.20
CA MET A 107 -5.40 21.34 -40.02
C MET A 107 -4.68 22.58 -39.46
N MET A 108 -5.42 23.42 -38.74
CA MET A 108 -4.84 24.45 -37.88
C MET A 108 -4.82 23.94 -36.44
N VAL A 109 -3.71 24.07 -35.73
CA VAL A 109 -3.58 23.79 -34.29
C VAL A 109 -2.98 25.03 -33.63
N ASN A 110 -3.73 25.68 -32.72
CA ASN A 110 -3.37 26.96 -32.11
C ASN A 110 -2.85 27.97 -33.15
N ASP A 111 -3.65 28.15 -34.20
CA ASP A 111 -3.44 29.03 -35.35
C ASP A 111 -2.19 28.75 -36.21
N LYS A 112 -1.51 27.61 -36.00
CA LYS A 112 -0.41 27.10 -36.85
C LYS A 112 -0.90 25.98 -37.79
N PRO A 113 -0.51 25.96 -39.08
CA PRO A 113 -0.86 24.88 -39.99
C PRO A 113 -0.06 23.61 -39.70
N VAL A 114 -0.70 22.45 -39.84
CA VAL A 114 -0.11 21.10 -39.79
C VAL A 114 -0.64 20.29 -40.97
N GLU A 115 0.26 19.68 -41.75
CA GLU A 115 -0.10 18.88 -42.92
C GLU A 115 -0.63 17.49 -42.52
N LEU A 116 -1.60 17.00 -43.30
CA LEU A 116 -2.26 15.71 -43.12
C LEU A 116 -2.01 14.81 -44.34
N ASP A 117 -1.58 13.57 -44.14
CA ASP A 117 -1.46 12.62 -45.25
C ASP A 117 -2.83 12.19 -45.82
N VAL A 118 -3.89 12.18 -44.99
CA VAL A 118 -5.27 11.88 -45.36
C VAL A 118 -6.20 13.02 -44.92
N ALA A 119 -7.07 13.47 -45.83
CA ALA A 119 -8.00 14.56 -45.56
C ALA A 119 -9.25 14.10 -44.78
N PRO A 120 -9.83 14.95 -43.91
CA PRO A 120 -11.17 14.77 -43.35
C PRO A 120 -12.24 14.53 -44.43
N LEU A 121 -13.25 13.71 -44.15
CA LEU A 121 -14.33 13.42 -45.10
C LEU A 121 -15.71 13.29 -44.43
N ILE A 122 -16.77 13.37 -45.22
CA ILE A 122 -18.15 13.07 -44.79
C ILE A 122 -18.56 11.71 -45.36
N ALA A 123 -19.03 10.81 -44.50
CA ALA A 123 -19.62 9.53 -44.89
C ALA A 123 -20.85 9.22 -44.01
N GLY A 124 -21.94 8.76 -44.60
CA GLY A 124 -23.16 8.38 -43.86
C GLY A 124 -23.76 9.47 -42.96
N GLY A 125 -23.57 10.76 -43.29
CA GLY A 125 -24.02 11.89 -42.44
C GLY A 125 -23.16 12.14 -41.19
N ARG A 126 -21.96 11.55 -41.13
CA ARG A 126 -20.96 11.80 -40.09
C ARG A 126 -19.66 12.32 -40.72
N ILE A 127 -19.00 13.23 -40.01
CA ILE A 127 -17.67 13.74 -40.37
C ILE A 127 -16.64 12.84 -39.71
N TYR A 128 -15.64 12.40 -40.47
CA TYR A 128 -14.54 11.56 -40.02
C TYR A 128 -13.22 12.29 -40.16
N LEU A 129 -12.37 12.16 -39.13
CA LEU A 129 -11.01 12.68 -39.11
C LEU A 129 -10.02 11.51 -39.00
N PRO A 130 -8.78 11.63 -39.50
CA PRO A 130 -7.74 10.64 -39.22
C PRO A 130 -7.37 10.76 -37.74
N ALA A 131 -7.59 9.69 -36.96
CA ALA A 131 -7.59 9.78 -35.50
C ALA A 131 -6.27 10.28 -34.91
N ARG A 132 -5.15 9.88 -35.54
CA ARG A 132 -3.78 10.23 -35.17
C ARG A 132 -3.58 11.73 -34.96
N TYR A 133 -3.79 12.52 -36.01
CA TYR A 133 -3.49 13.96 -35.99
C TYR A 133 -4.28 14.73 -34.94
N VAL A 134 -5.53 14.35 -34.69
CA VAL A 134 -6.40 14.99 -33.69
C VAL A 134 -5.94 14.65 -32.28
N ALA A 135 -5.59 13.38 -32.04
CA ALA A 135 -5.11 12.93 -30.74
C ALA A 135 -3.72 13.50 -30.41
N GLU A 136 -2.78 13.46 -31.36
CA GLU A 136 -1.43 14.05 -31.21
C GLU A 136 -1.50 15.56 -30.96
N ALA A 137 -2.42 16.27 -31.64
CA ALA A 137 -2.67 17.70 -31.38
C ALA A 137 -3.29 17.96 -29.99
N LEU A 138 -3.99 17.00 -29.39
CA LEU A 138 -4.50 17.03 -28.01
C LEU A 138 -3.50 16.44 -26.99
N GLY A 139 -2.24 16.19 -27.38
CA GLY A 139 -1.16 15.73 -26.49
C GLY A 139 -1.05 14.21 -26.29
N TYR A 140 -1.89 13.42 -26.96
CA TYR A 140 -1.90 11.95 -26.86
C TYR A 140 -0.90 11.28 -27.83
N GLU A 141 -0.61 10.00 -27.60
CA GLU A 141 0.12 9.15 -28.54
C GLU A 141 -0.79 8.05 -29.12
N VAL A 142 -0.51 7.61 -30.35
CA VAL A 142 -1.44 6.79 -31.16
C VAL A 142 -0.78 5.56 -31.77
N GLY A 143 -0.91 4.46 -31.02
CA GLY A 143 -0.55 3.10 -31.43
C GLY A 143 -1.60 2.44 -32.33
N TRP A 144 -1.21 1.30 -32.89
CA TRP A 144 -2.05 0.46 -33.74
C TRP A 144 -1.86 -1.01 -33.35
N ASN A 145 -2.96 -1.66 -32.94
CA ASN A 145 -2.99 -3.10 -32.71
C ASN A 145 -3.52 -3.80 -33.96
N GLU A 146 -2.62 -4.43 -34.72
CA GLU A 146 -2.95 -5.10 -35.98
C GLU A 146 -3.86 -6.33 -35.78
N ALA A 147 -3.63 -7.11 -34.73
CA ALA A 147 -4.40 -8.33 -34.45
C ALA A 147 -5.88 -8.07 -34.14
N THR A 148 -6.20 -6.94 -33.53
CA THR A 148 -7.59 -6.52 -33.23
C THR A 148 -8.12 -5.44 -34.16
N GLN A 149 -7.30 -4.93 -35.09
CA GLN A 149 -7.59 -3.77 -35.95
C GLN A 149 -8.03 -2.53 -35.13
N THR A 150 -7.31 -2.24 -34.04
CA THR A 150 -7.66 -1.21 -33.06
C THR A 150 -6.67 -0.06 -33.08
N VAL A 151 -7.18 1.17 -33.21
CA VAL A 151 -6.41 2.37 -32.86
C VAL A 151 -6.42 2.51 -31.35
N VAL A 152 -5.24 2.52 -30.74
CA VAL A 152 -5.06 2.75 -29.31
C VAL A 152 -4.50 4.15 -29.14
N VAL A 153 -5.19 4.98 -28.38
CA VAL A 153 -4.79 6.33 -28.03
C VAL A 153 -4.48 6.35 -26.53
N GLN A 154 -3.27 6.73 -26.15
CA GLN A 154 -2.82 6.75 -24.75
C GLN A 154 -2.34 8.14 -24.36
N SER A 155 -2.58 8.54 -23.11
CA SER A 155 -1.90 9.72 -22.55
C SER A 155 -0.41 9.41 -22.41
N LYS A 156 0.46 10.42 -22.54
CA LYS A 156 1.93 10.25 -22.44
C LYS A 156 2.43 9.80 -21.07
N ALA A 157 1.55 9.73 -20.07
CA ALA A 157 1.81 9.19 -18.73
C ALA A 157 1.28 7.75 -18.54
N ALA A 158 0.77 7.10 -19.60
CA ALA A 158 0.06 5.83 -19.53
C ALA A 158 0.64 4.72 -20.43
N GLU A 159 1.97 4.70 -20.62
CA GLU A 159 2.68 3.49 -21.03
C GLU A 159 3.17 2.76 -19.76
N ALA A 160 2.90 1.45 -19.66
CA ALA A 160 3.37 0.67 -18.52
C ALA A 160 4.89 0.47 -18.65
N PRO A 161 5.69 0.71 -17.59
CA PRO A 161 7.15 0.63 -17.70
C PRO A 161 7.59 -0.74 -18.21
N THR A 162 8.49 -0.75 -19.19
CA THR A 162 9.11 -2.00 -19.68
C THR A 162 9.97 -2.63 -18.57
N PRO A 163 10.39 -3.91 -18.67
CA PRO A 163 11.30 -4.49 -17.69
C PRO A 163 12.59 -3.70 -17.49
N ASP A 164 13.11 -3.05 -18.55
CA ASP A 164 14.26 -2.14 -18.48
C ASP A 164 13.93 -0.87 -17.68
N ASP A 165 12.75 -0.28 -17.90
CA ASP A 165 12.34 0.96 -17.21
C ASP A 165 11.98 0.68 -15.74
N PHE A 166 11.36 -0.46 -15.44
CA PHE A 166 11.12 -0.90 -14.07
C PHE A 166 12.45 -1.15 -13.33
N THR A 167 13.43 -1.79 -13.99
CA THR A 167 14.76 -2.00 -13.40
C THR A 167 15.47 -0.66 -13.12
N ARG A 168 15.34 0.33 -14.01
CA ARG A 168 15.86 1.70 -13.80
C ARG A 168 15.11 2.44 -12.70
N LEU A 169 13.79 2.30 -12.62
CA LEU A 169 12.95 2.87 -11.56
C LEU A 169 13.38 2.30 -10.21
N ALA A 170 13.42 0.97 -10.08
CA ALA A 170 13.88 0.27 -8.88
C ALA A 170 15.26 0.76 -8.43
N SER A 171 16.26 0.73 -9.32
CA SER A 171 17.63 1.19 -9.00
C SER A 171 17.69 2.66 -8.56
N ARG A 172 16.83 3.55 -9.09
CA ARG A 172 16.76 4.96 -8.67
C ARG A 172 16.04 5.12 -7.33
N LEU A 173 15.02 4.31 -7.04
CA LEU A 173 14.29 4.37 -5.78
C LEU A 173 15.13 3.85 -4.59
N GLN A 174 16.02 2.89 -4.84
CA GLN A 174 16.98 2.40 -3.83
C GLN A 174 17.92 3.50 -3.30
N ASP A 175 18.30 4.49 -4.11
CA ASP A 175 19.11 5.65 -3.67
C ASP A 175 18.35 6.60 -2.73
N TYR A 176 17.01 6.57 -2.72
CA TYR A 176 16.18 7.38 -1.83
C TYR A 176 15.87 6.71 -0.48
N VAL A 177 16.16 5.42 -0.33
CA VAL A 177 15.80 4.63 0.86
C VAL A 177 17.05 4.23 1.64
N VAL A 178 16.97 4.37 2.97
CA VAL A 178 18.05 4.04 3.91
C VAL A 178 17.57 2.98 4.90
N LEU A 179 18.49 2.15 5.38
CA LEU A 179 18.29 1.33 6.57
C LEU A 179 18.47 2.25 7.80
N VAL A 180 17.54 2.24 8.74
CA VAL A 180 17.64 2.91 10.04
C VAL A 180 17.99 1.85 11.09
N ARG A 181 19.02 2.07 11.89
CA ARG A 181 19.39 1.20 13.04
C ARG A 181 19.40 2.02 14.32
N VAL A 182 18.87 1.46 15.39
CA VAL A 182 18.60 2.15 16.66
C VAL A 182 19.22 1.39 17.82
N PHE A 183 19.75 2.14 18.79
CA PHE A 183 20.62 1.63 19.85
C PHE A 183 20.30 2.27 21.19
N ASP A 184 20.53 1.51 22.27
CA ASP A 184 20.40 1.93 23.66
C ASP A 184 21.58 2.85 24.10
N GLU A 185 21.72 3.15 25.39
CA GLU A 185 22.87 3.91 25.91
C GLU A 185 24.18 3.11 25.94
N GLY A 186 24.13 1.78 26.14
CA GLY A 186 25.29 0.88 26.08
C GLY A 186 25.87 0.74 24.67
N GLY A 187 25.03 0.90 23.66
CA GLY A 187 25.37 0.82 22.24
C GLY A 187 24.97 -0.50 21.56
N GLU A 188 24.16 -1.34 22.22
CA GLU A 188 23.53 -2.54 21.66
C GLU A 188 22.38 -2.14 20.72
N GLU A 189 22.07 -2.95 19.70
CA GLU A 189 21.06 -2.62 18.68
C GLU A 189 19.68 -3.08 19.15
N LEU A 190 18.80 -2.12 19.45
CA LEU A 190 17.42 -2.37 19.88
C LEU A 190 16.52 -2.81 18.72
N GLY A 191 16.85 -2.37 17.50
CA GLY A 191 16.06 -2.69 16.32
C GLY A 191 16.48 -1.93 15.08
N PHE A 192 15.81 -2.23 13.97
CA PHE A 192 16.03 -1.59 12.69
C PHE A 192 14.73 -1.44 11.90
N GLY A 193 14.74 -0.48 10.98
CA GLY A 193 13.68 -0.26 10.00
C GLY A 193 14.23 0.44 8.77
N SER A 194 13.36 1.15 8.07
CA SER A 194 13.68 1.87 6.85
C SER A 194 13.40 3.37 7.01
N GLY A 195 13.93 4.18 6.10
CA GLY A 195 13.64 5.61 6.03
C GLY A 195 13.74 6.11 4.59
N VAL A 196 12.99 7.14 4.25
CA VAL A 196 13.04 7.80 2.93
C VAL A 196 13.69 9.18 3.04
N VAL A 197 14.67 9.47 2.20
CA VAL A 197 15.28 10.80 2.08
C VAL A 197 14.26 11.75 1.43
N VAL A 198 13.82 12.77 2.18
CA VAL A 198 12.77 13.72 1.75
C VAL A 198 13.24 15.16 1.64
N LYS A 199 14.38 15.50 2.25
CA LYS A 199 15.21 16.70 1.94
C LYS A 199 16.68 16.30 2.08
N GLU A 200 17.60 17.15 1.60
CA GLU A 200 19.04 16.87 1.54
C GLU A 200 19.68 16.29 2.81
N ASP A 201 19.19 16.65 4.00
CA ASP A 201 19.68 16.16 5.29
C ASP A 201 18.55 15.66 6.23
N LEU A 202 17.37 15.35 5.66
CA LEU A 202 16.19 14.86 6.37
C LEU A 202 15.72 13.50 5.85
N VAL A 203 15.58 12.55 6.78
CA VAL A 203 15.01 11.23 6.54
C VAL A 203 13.68 11.12 7.27
N LEU A 204 12.64 10.70 6.56
CA LEU A 204 11.31 10.40 7.09
C LEU A 204 11.22 8.89 7.34
N THR A 205 10.68 8.50 8.50
CA THR A 205 10.48 7.10 8.90
C THR A 205 9.22 7.01 9.79
N ASN A 206 8.84 5.81 10.23
CA ASN A 206 7.82 5.66 11.26
C ASN A 206 8.36 6.12 12.63
N LEU A 207 7.49 6.42 13.59
CA LEU A 207 7.87 6.80 14.94
C LEU A 207 8.34 5.57 15.73
N HIS A 208 7.61 4.45 15.66
CA HIS A 208 7.94 3.19 16.34
C HIS A 208 9.32 2.63 15.97
N VAL A 209 9.83 2.95 14.78
CA VAL A 209 11.17 2.53 14.32
C VAL A 209 12.30 3.21 15.12
N ILE A 210 12.02 4.32 15.81
CA ILE A 210 13.03 5.17 16.46
C ILE A 210 12.74 5.54 17.92
N GLU A 211 11.67 4.99 18.51
CA GLU A 211 11.36 5.08 19.95
C GLU A 211 12.31 4.21 20.79
N GLY A 212 12.49 4.56 22.07
CA GLY A 212 13.37 3.86 23.02
C GLY A 212 14.88 4.05 22.80
N GLY A 213 15.31 4.47 21.60
CA GLY A 213 16.72 4.62 21.26
C GLY A 213 17.41 5.84 21.86
N SER A 214 18.57 5.65 22.48
CA SER A 214 19.48 6.75 22.81
C SER A 214 20.16 7.32 21.56
N ARG A 215 20.40 6.45 20.56
CA ARG A 215 21.20 6.73 19.38
C ARG A 215 20.62 6.01 18.16
N ALA A 216 20.60 6.70 17.03
CA ALA A 216 20.27 6.10 15.74
C ALA A 216 21.34 6.42 14.68
N VAL A 217 21.43 5.58 13.66
CA VAL A 217 22.20 5.81 12.44
C VAL A 217 21.35 5.45 11.23
N VAL A 218 21.65 6.07 10.09
CA VAL A 218 21.13 5.61 8.80
C VAL A 218 22.26 5.03 7.96
N GLU A 219 21.98 3.99 7.20
CA GLU A 219 22.90 3.39 6.23
C GLU A 219 22.29 3.49 4.83
N VAL A 220 22.95 4.21 3.93
CA VAL A 220 22.55 4.32 2.52
C VAL A 220 22.91 3.06 1.74
N ALA A 221 22.28 2.85 0.58
CA ALA A 221 22.52 1.70 -0.30
C ALA A 221 24.02 1.41 -0.61
N SER A 222 24.88 2.42 -0.62
CA SER A 222 26.34 2.26 -0.79
C SER A 222 27.10 1.69 0.43
N GLY A 223 26.40 1.33 1.51
CA GLY A 223 27.00 0.82 2.75
C GLY A 223 27.66 1.89 3.62
N LYS A 224 27.42 3.18 3.36
CA LYS A 224 27.92 4.28 4.20
C LYS A 224 26.95 4.56 5.34
N THR A 225 27.38 4.31 6.56
CA THR A 225 26.68 4.75 7.78
C THR A 225 26.83 6.26 8.02
N CYS A 226 25.75 6.92 8.39
CA CYS A 226 25.68 8.35 8.74
C CYS A 226 24.90 8.51 10.06
N ARG A 227 25.36 9.39 10.95
CA ARG A 227 24.75 9.57 12.28
C ARG A 227 23.41 10.30 12.19
N VAL A 228 22.40 9.83 12.94
CA VAL A 228 21.21 10.63 13.23
C VAL A 228 21.57 11.61 14.36
N ARG A 229 21.30 12.90 14.13
CA ARG A 229 21.56 13.99 15.07
C ARG A 229 20.44 14.16 16.11
N GLY A 230 19.27 13.61 15.83
CA GLY A 230 18.03 13.79 16.59
C GLY A 230 16.81 13.96 15.67
N VAL A 231 15.65 14.16 16.27
CA VAL A 231 14.37 14.41 15.56
C VAL A 231 14.17 15.92 15.37
N VAL A 232 13.54 16.35 14.27
CA VAL A 232 13.16 17.76 14.05
C VAL A 232 11.66 17.98 13.86
N ALA A 233 10.89 16.92 13.66
CA ALA A 233 9.42 16.92 13.80
C ALA A 233 8.94 15.47 14.01
N LEU A 234 7.86 15.27 14.76
CA LEU A 234 7.16 14.00 14.88
C LEU A 234 5.65 14.20 14.81
N ASP A 235 4.94 13.16 14.42
CA ASP A 235 3.48 13.04 14.40
C ASP A 235 3.13 11.64 14.93
N ALA A 236 2.79 11.60 16.23
CA ALA A 236 2.47 10.34 16.92
C ALA A 236 1.10 9.79 16.52
N GLU A 237 0.13 10.65 16.20
CA GLU A 237 -1.20 10.23 15.72
C GLU A 237 -1.08 9.43 14.41
N ASN A 238 -0.10 9.74 13.57
CA ASN A 238 0.12 9.05 12.30
C ASN A 238 1.35 8.12 12.28
N ASP A 239 2.07 7.96 13.39
CA ASP A 239 3.31 7.17 13.51
C ASP A 239 4.36 7.60 12.48
N LEU A 240 4.77 8.88 12.52
CA LEU A 240 5.80 9.44 11.64
C LEU A 240 6.86 10.24 12.41
N SER A 241 8.12 10.07 12.03
CA SER A 241 9.26 10.81 12.56
C SER A 241 10.15 11.36 11.46
N LEU A 242 10.57 12.62 11.62
CA LEU A 242 11.45 13.34 10.70
C LEU A 242 12.82 13.54 11.32
N LEU A 243 13.76 12.66 10.96
CA LEU A 243 15.12 12.61 11.46
C LEU A 243 16.03 13.63 10.79
N LYS A 244 16.93 14.23 11.56
CA LYS A 244 18.05 15.04 11.05
C LYS A 244 19.31 14.19 10.95
N VAL A 245 19.92 14.12 9.78
CA VAL A 245 21.07 13.22 9.51
C VAL A 245 22.36 14.00 9.21
N GLU A 246 23.51 13.45 9.59
CA GLU A 246 24.83 13.95 9.17
C GLU A 246 25.14 13.54 7.72
N GLY A 247 24.82 14.42 6.77
CA GLY A 247 25.19 14.22 5.37
C GLY A 247 24.53 15.19 4.40
N THR A 248 24.61 14.85 3.12
CA THR A 248 23.85 15.46 2.03
C THR A 248 23.50 14.33 1.07
N PHE A 249 22.21 14.17 0.80
CA PHE A 249 21.63 13.04 0.07
C PHE A 249 20.68 13.57 -1.02
N ASN A 250 20.38 12.74 -2.04
CA ASN A 250 19.39 13.08 -3.05
C ASN A 250 17.98 12.78 -2.50
N PRO A 251 17.07 13.76 -2.33
CA PRO A 251 15.72 13.50 -1.87
C PRO A 251 14.84 12.91 -2.98
N SER A 252 13.86 12.10 -2.59
CA SER A 252 12.76 11.70 -3.46
C SER A 252 11.80 12.87 -3.73
N ALA A 253 11.14 12.84 -4.90
CA ALA A 253 10.03 13.73 -5.19
C ALA A 253 8.77 13.28 -4.42
N LEU A 254 8.02 14.22 -3.83
CA LEU A 254 6.78 13.90 -3.12
C LEU A 254 5.60 13.95 -4.09
N GLY A 255 4.96 12.81 -4.32
CA GLY A 255 3.73 12.68 -5.13
C GLY A 255 2.51 13.20 -4.38
N ASP A 256 1.30 12.90 -4.86
CA ASP A 256 0.05 13.28 -4.20
C ASP A 256 -0.80 12.04 -3.88
N SER A 257 -0.95 11.75 -2.59
CA SER A 257 -1.68 10.56 -2.13
C SER A 257 -3.20 10.64 -2.29
N ASP A 258 -3.77 11.85 -2.43
CA ASP A 258 -5.21 12.01 -2.63
C ASP A 258 -5.62 11.91 -4.11
N LEU A 259 -4.63 11.86 -5.02
CA LEU A 259 -4.83 11.55 -6.44
C LEU A 259 -4.72 10.04 -6.76
N LEU A 260 -4.35 9.21 -5.78
CA LEU A 260 -4.22 7.76 -5.94
C LEU A 260 -5.55 7.09 -6.29
N LYS A 261 -5.51 6.12 -7.20
CA LYS A 261 -6.66 5.34 -7.65
C LYS A 261 -6.49 3.87 -7.33
N VAL A 262 -7.57 3.20 -6.90
CA VAL A 262 -7.57 1.74 -6.71
C VAL A 262 -7.24 1.06 -8.05
N GLY A 263 -6.31 0.11 -8.02
CA GLY A 263 -5.74 -0.52 -9.22
C GLY A 263 -4.54 0.21 -9.85
N GLN A 264 -4.15 1.38 -9.36
CA GLN A 264 -2.92 2.06 -9.78
C GLN A 264 -1.69 1.26 -9.33
N LYS A 265 -0.73 1.03 -10.24
CA LYS A 265 0.56 0.41 -9.91
C LYS A 265 1.36 1.26 -8.93
N VAL A 266 2.01 0.60 -7.97
CA VAL A 266 2.91 1.18 -6.99
C VAL A 266 4.10 0.26 -6.75
N VAL A 267 5.20 0.82 -6.24
CA VAL A 267 6.45 0.13 -5.92
C VAL A 267 6.77 0.40 -4.45
N ALA A 268 6.95 -0.65 -3.64
CA ALA A 268 7.45 -0.52 -2.28
C ALA A 268 8.96 -0.75 -2.24
N VAL A 269 9.69 0.06 -1.48
CA VAL A 269 11.13 -0.07 -1.26
C VAL A 269 11.45 0.10 0.22
N GLY A 270 12.13 -0.90 0.79
CA GLY A 270 12.49 -0.96 2.22
C GLY A 270 13.66 -1.90 2.47
N ASN A 271 13.92 -2.22 3.74
CA ASN A 271 15.04 -3.06 4.16
C ASN A 271 14.55 -4.25 5.02
N PRO A 272 13.68 -5.12 4.49
CA PRO A 272 13.10 -6.22 5.24
C PRO A 272 14.19 -7.17 5.73
N LEU A 273 14.12 -7.60 6.99
CA LEU A 273 15.12 -8.45 7.65
C LEU A 273 16.56 -7.90 7.57
N GLY A 274 16.73 -6.59 7.40
CA GLY A 274 18.04 -5.94 7.21
C GLY A 274 18.66 -6.15 5.81
N LEU A 275 17.96 -6.85 4.91
CA LEU A 275 18.34 -7.02 3.51
C LEU A 275 18.13 -5.69 2.78
N LYS A 276 19.24 -5.08 2.36
CA LYS A 276 19.28 -3.68 1.91
C LYS A 276 18.45 -3.43 0.66
N ALA A 277 17.57 -2.43 0.74
CA ALA A 277 16.85 -1.82 -0.37
C ALA A 277 16.09 -2.83 -1.27
N THR A 278 15.44 -3.83 -0.66
CA THR A 278 14.50 -4.72 -1.36
C THR A 278 13.38 -3.92 -2.01
N VAL A 279 13.07 -4.25 -3.27
CA VAL A 279 12.03 -3.61 -4.08
C VAL A 279 10.93 -4.63 -4.39
N SER A 280 9.66 -4.26 -4.21
CA SER A 280 8.51 -5.08 -4.58
C SER A 280 7.47 -4.26 -5.36
N GLU A 281 6.76 -4.87 -6.32
CA GLU A 281 5.68 -4.20 -7.05
C GLU A 281 4.29 -4.66 -6.59
N GLY A 282 3.30 -3.79 -6.79
CA GLY A 282 1.90 -4.11 -6.53
C GLY A 282 0.95 -3.04 -7.07
N ILE A 283 -0.28 -3.04 -6.57
CA ILE A 283 -1.29 -2.02 -6.86
C ILE A 283 -1.83 -1.43 -5.56
N VAL A 284 -2.45 -0.24 -5.63
CA VAL A 284 -3.31 0.28 -4.56
C VAL A 284 -4.58 -0.58 -4.49
N SER A 285 -4.73 -1.33 -3.41
CA SER A 285 -5.90 -2.19 -3.12
C SER A 285 -7.10 -1.40 -2.59
N GLY A 286 -6.84 -0.23 -2.01
CA GLY A 286 -7.87 0.63 -1.43
C GLY A 286 -7.26 1.71 -0.54
N MET A 287 -8.06 2.72 -0.21
CA MET A 287 -7.83 3.52 1.00
C MET A 287 -8.56 2.84 2.16
N ARG A 288 -7.99 2.92 3.36
CA ARG A 288 -8.59 2.41 4.60
C ARG A 288 -8.54 3.50 5.65
N ASP A 289 -9.56 3.53 6.49
CA ASP A 289 -9.60 4.36 7.69
C ASP A 289 -9.71 3.36 8.86
N LEU A 290 -8.64 3.24 9.64
CA LEU A 290 -8.49 2.30 10.76
C LEU A 290 -8.14 3.12 12.00
N ASP A 291 -8.93 2.99 13.05
CA ASP A 291 -8.71 3.65 14.36
C ASP A 291 -8.51 5.17 14.26
N GLY A 292 -9.24 5.79 13.32
CA GLY A 292 -9.18 7.23 13.01
C GLY A 292 -8.05 7.65 12.06
N ARG A 293 -7.08 6.77 11.80
CA ARG A 293 -5.94 6.98 10.91
C ARG A 293 -6.25 6.51 9.48
N ARG A 294 -5.78 7.24 8.48
CA ARG A 294 -6.00 6.92 7.06
C ARG A 294 -4.77 6.27 6.45
N PHE A 295 -4.94 5.14 5.77
CA PHE A 295 -3.89 4.32 5.16
C PHE A 295 -4.15 4.03 3.68
N ILE A 296 -3.07 3.85 2.92
CA ILE A 296 -3.07 3.21 1.60
C ILE A 296 -2.88 1.71 1.82
N GLN A 297 -3.85 0.88 1.42
CA GLN A 297 -3.64 -0.57 1.31
C GLN A 297 -3.02 -0.89 -0.04
N THR A 298 -1.99 -1.74 -0.06
CA THR A 298 -1.32 -2.19 -1.28
C THR A 298 -1.33 -3.72 -1.42
N THR A 299 -1.06 -4.23 -2.62
CA THR A 299 -0.66 -5.64 -2.84
C THR A 299 0.85 -5.83 -2.89
N ALA A 300 1.65 -4.76 -2.85
CA ALA A 300 3.10 -4.86 -2.83
C ALA A 300 3.54 -5.50 -1.49
N PRO A 301 4.31 -6.60 -1.49
CA PRO A 301 4.79 -7.23 -0.26
C PRO A 301 5.61 -6.28 0.61
N ILE A 302 5.21 -6.18 1.88
CA ILE A 302 5.88 -5.51 3.00
C ILE A 302 6.17 -6.58 4.06
N SER A 303 7.23 -6.42 4.85
CA SER A 303 7.66 -7.38 5.89
C SER A 303 8.43 -6.64 7.00
N PRO A 304 8.69 -7.26 8.17
CA PRO A 304 9.46 -6.64 9.24
C PRO A 304 10.80 -6.06 8.76
N GLY A 305 11.10 -4.81 9.15
CA GLY A 305 12.21 -4.01 8.62
C GLY A 305 11.84 -3.02 7.49
N SER A 306 10.68 -3.21 6.83
CA SER A 306 10.16 -2.26 5.82
C SER A 306 9.33 -1.11 6.41
N SER A 307 9.07 -1.07 7.72
CA SER A 307 8.51 0.12 8.38
C SER A 307 9.39 1.34 8.13
N GLY A 308 8.79 2.49 7.85
CA GLY A 308 9.47 3.73 7.47
C GLY A 308 10.00 3.75 6.03
N GLY A 309 9.80 2.67 5.26
CA GLY A 309 10.16 2.59 3.84
C GLY A 309 9.25 3.43 2.95
N GLY A 310 9.51 3.42 1.65
CA GLY A 310 8.75 4.24 0.69
C GLY A 310 7.81 3.41 -0.18
N LEU A 311 6.57 3.87 -0.31
CA LEU A 311 5.63 3.45 -1.36
C LEU A 311 5.62 4.55 -2.44
N PHE A 312 5.96 4.18 -3.67
CA PHE A 312 6.15 5.09 -4.81
C PHE A 312 5.17 4.78 -5.94
N ASP A 313 4.86 5.78 -6.76
CA ASP A 313 4.19 5.59 -8.06
C ASP A 313 5.17 5.13 -9.16
N THR A 314 4.65 4.89 -10.37
CA THR A 314 5.46 4.47 -11.53
C THR A 314 6.33 5.57 -12.14
N GLU A 315 6.14 6.84 -11.77
CA GLU A 315 7.04 7.94 -12.13
C GLU A 315 8.21 8.05 -11.14
N GLY A 316 8.08 7.44 -9.97
CA GLY A 316 9.05 7.42 -8.87
C GLY A 316 8.82 8.51 -7.82
N ASN A 317 7.63 9.10 -7.76
CA ASN A 317 7.26 10.01 -6.69
C ASN A 317 6.80 9.21 -5.45
N LEU A 318 7.22 9.62 -4.26
CA LEU A 318 6.79 9.04 -2.99
C LEU A 318 5.31 9.36 -2.74
N VAL A 319 4.47 8.33 -2.60
CA VAL A 319 3.02 8.45 -2.35
C VAL A 319 2.59 7.94 -0.98
N GLY A 320 3.43 7.18 -0.27
CA GLY A 320 3.23 6.86 1.15
C GLY A 320 4.48 6.31 1.83
N ILE A 321 4.41 6.17 3.16
CA ILE A 321 5.45 5.54 4.00
C ILE A 321 4.97 4.16 4.42
N THR A 322 5.68 3.11 4.03
CA THR A 322 5.29 1.72 4.34
C THR A 322 5.40 1.46 5.83
N THR A 323 4.38 0.81 6.41
CA THR A 323 4.38 0.36 7.80
C THR A 323 4.17 -1.15 7.84
N ALA A 324 4.82 -1.83 8.79
CA ALA A 324 4.44 -3.20 9.14
C ALA A 324 3.03 -3.25 9.77
N CYS A 325 2.55 -4.46 10.02
CA CYS A 325 1.16 -4.81 10.33
C CYS A 325 0.41 -3.87 11.29
N VAL A 326 -0.89 -3.74 11.06
CA VAL A 326 -1.86 -3.47 12.13
C VAL A 326 -2.22 -4.80 12.80
N GLU A 327 -2.26 -4.78 14.13
CA GLU A 327 -2.61 -5.92 15.01
C GLU A 327 -3.90 -6.62 14.55
N GLY A 328 -3.95 -7.96 14.70
CA GLY A 328 -5.09 -8.79 14.25
C GLY A 328 -5.35 -8.86 12.73
N GLY A 329 -4.64 -8.10 11.89
CA GLY A 329 -4.92 -7.94 10.46
C GLY A 329 -4.15 -8.88 9.52
N GLN A 330 -4.54 -10.16 9.39
CA GLN A 330 -3.89 -11.12 8.48
C GLN A 330 -3.68 -10.56 7.06
N ASN A 331 -2.41 -10.49 6.62
CA ASN A 331 -1.96 -10.15 5.26
C ASN A 331 -2.34 -8.73 4.74
N LEU A 332 -2.46 -7.73 5.61
CA LEU A 332 -2.69 -6.33 5.21
C LEU A 332 -1.39 -5.51 5.06
N ASN A 333 -0.88 -5.39 3.84
CA ASN A 333 0.20 -4.44 3.51
C ASN A 333 -0.34 -3.00 3.49
N LEU A 334 0.19 -2.12 4.35
CA LEU A 334 -0.28 -0.74 4.55
C LEU A 334 0.84 0.31 4.40
N ALA A 335 0.44 1.54 4.07
CA ALA A 335 1.31 2.71 4.08
C ALA A 335 0.57 3.99 4.52
N VAL A 336 1.25 4.85 5.29
CA VAL A 336 0.76 6.18 5.70
C VAL A 336 0.82 7.13 4.49
N PRO A 337 -0.26 7.83 4.11
CA PRO A 337 -0.30 8.68 2.91
C PRO A 337 0.71 9.84 2.95
N VAL A 338 1.42 10.10 1.83
CA VAL A 338 2.46 11.16 1.80
C VAL A 338 1.92 12.56 2.12
N ASN A 339 0.63 12.84 1.87
CA ASN A 339 0.04 14.13 2.21
C ASN A 339 -0.02 14.39 3.73
N VAL A 340 -0.04 13.35 4.56
CA VAL A 340 0.14 13.46 6.02
C VAL A 340 1.57 13.92 6.33
N ALA A 341 2.56 13.21 5.78
CA ALA A 341 3.97 13.56 5.93
C ALA A 341 4.35 14.95 5.37
N LYS A 342 3.62 15.46 4.37
CA LYS A 342 3.79 16.84 3.87
C LYS A 342 3.47 17.89 4.94
N ALA A 343 2.52 17.63 5.83
CA ALA A 343 2.23 18.53 6.96
C ALA A 343 3.40 18.55 7.96
N LEU A 344 3.95 17.37 8.28
CA LEU A 344 5.15 17.23 9.11
C LEU A 344 6.36 17.99 8.53
N LEU A 345 6.54 17.92 7.20
CA LEU A 345 7.61 18.64 6.48
C LEU A 345 7.46 20.17 6.39
N GLN A 346 6.31 20.71 6.79
CA GLN A 346 6.06 22.14 6.96
C GLN A 346 6.33 22.61 8.41
N ASN A 347 6.07 21.74 9.40
CA ASN A 347 6.16 22.03 10.83
C ASN A 347 7.52 21.63 11.45
N ILE A 348 8.63 21.97 10.78
CA ILE A 348 9.98 21.63 11.24
C ILE A 348 10.36 22.50 12.45
N GLY A 349 10.56 21.85 13.61
CA GLY A 349 10.94 22.46 14.87
C GLY A 349 12.46 22.50 15.13
N PRO A 350 12.88 22.79 16.37
CA PRO A 350 14.27 22.63 16.80
C PRO A 350 14.68 21.16 16.82
N LEU A 351 15.99 20.90 16.82
CA LEU A 351 16.55 19.56 16.99
C LEU A 351 16.32 19.07 18.42
N ALA A 352 15.51 18.02 18.57
CA ALA A 352 15.28 17.28 19.80
C ALA A 352 16.15 16.01 19.85
N ALA A 353 16.13 15.31 21.00
CA ALA A 353 16.63 13.95 21.09
C ALA A 353 15.79 12.97 20.25
N LEU A 354 16.15 11.69 20.28
CA LEU A 354 15.20 10.63 19.96
C LEU A 354 14.14 10.54 21.07
N PRO A 355 12.90 10.10 20.77
CA PRO A 355 11.88 9.91 21.78
C PRO A 355 12.22 8.71 22.67
N GLU A 356 12.09 8.89 23.98
CA GLU A 356 11.96 7.79 24.92
C GLU A 356 10.78 6.92 24.47
N ALA A 357 10.87 5.59 24.66
CA ALA A 357 9.71 4.74 24.45
C ALA A 357 8.61 5.15 25.42
N PRO A 358 7.32 5.07 25.04
CA PRO A 358 6.26 5.17 26.04
C PRO A 358 6.50 4.12 27.13
N GLU A 359 6.35 4.48 28.40
CA GLU A 359 6.17 3.47 29.44
C GLU A 359 4.99 2.60 29.00
N PRO A 360 5.14 1.25 28.93
CA PRO A 360 4.07 0.41 28.40
C PRO A 360 2.80 0.64 29.20
N GLU A 361 1.68 0.91 28.52
CA GLU A 361 0.38 1.12 29.19
C GLU A 361 -0.02 -0.17 29.90
N ARG A 362 0.38 -0.31 31.16
CA ARG A 362 -0.03 -1.39 32.05
C ARG A 362 -1.55 -1.33 32.20
N LYS A 363 -2.25 -2.10 31.36
CA LYS A 363 -3.67 -2.45 31.52
C LYS A 363 -3.87 -2.81 32.99
N THR A 364 -4.60 -1.99 33.74
CA THR A 364 -4.64 -2.08 35.21
C THR A 364 -5.31 -3.35 35.74
N VAL A 365 -5.88 -4.14 34.84
CA VAL A 365 -6.17 -5.57 34.98
C VAL A 365 -5.77 -6.19 33.64
N LEU A 366 -4.87 -7.18 33.65
CA LEU A 366 -4.57 -8.00 32.48
C LEU A 366 -5.57 -9.16 32.41
N THR A 367 -5.92 -9.64 31.22
CA THR A 367 -6.82 -10.78 31.03
C THR A 367 -6.13 -11.89 30.22
N SER A 368 -6.68 -13.11 30.28
CA SER A 368 -6.18 -14.21 29.42
C SER A 368 -6.32 -13.90 27.92
N GLU A 369 -7.23 -13.01 27.51
CA GLU A 369 -7.34 -12.56 26.12
C GLU A 369 -6.13 -11.68 25.75
N ASP A 370 -5.77 -10.70 26.60
CA ASP A 370 -4.58 -9.86 26.40
C ASP A 370 -3.27 -10.68 26.33
N VAL A 371 -3.17 -11.77 27.11
CA VAL A 371 -1.98 -12.65 27.12
C VAL A 371 -1.99 -13.63 25.94
N VAL A 372 -3.15 -14.04 25.43
CA VAL A 372 -3.28 -14.78 24.17
C VAL A 372 -2.81 -13.92 23.00
N ASP A 373 -3.21 -12.65 22.94
CA ASP A 373 -2.80 -11.74 21.87
C ASP A 373 -1.28 -11.51 21.92
N LEU A 374 -0.73 -11.13 23.09
CA LEU A 374 0.72 -10.96 23.32
C LEU A 374 1.54 -12.19 22.89
N LEU A 375 1.11 -13.41 23.25
CA LEU A 375 1.83 -14.62 22.89
C LEU A 375 1.76 -14.96 21.38
N ASN A 376 0.66 -14.63 20.71
CA ASN A 376 0.56 -14.72 19.26
C ASN A 376 1.37 -13.65 18.52
N GLU A 377 1.82 -12.59 19.20
CA GLU A 377 2.65 -11.52 18.62
C GLU A 377 4.15 -11.73 18.88
N GLU A 378 4.56 -12.02 20.12
CA GLU A 378 5.97 -12.19 20.48
C GLU A 378 6.49 -13.63 20.41
N CYS A 379 5.60 -14.63 20.59
CA CYS A 379 5.98 -16.03 20.84
C CYS A 379 5.43 -17.02 19.80
N PHE A 380 5.03 -16.55 18.62
CA PHE A 380 4.44 -17.40 17.57
C PHE A 380 5.43 -18.31 16.83
N GLY A 381 6.74 -18.04 16.89
CA GLY A 381 7.74 -18.75 16.09
C GLY A 381 9.17 -18.63 16.60
N PHE A 382 9.93 -19.72 16.52
CA PHE A 382 11.30 -19.82 17.03
C PHE A 382 12.20 -20.61 16.08
N GLU A 383 13.37 -20.06 15.75
CA GLU A 383 14.37 -20.70 14.87
C GLU A 383 15.39 -21.50 15.71
N GLY A 384 15.58 -22.78 15.40
CA GLY A 384 16.59 -23.65 16.00
C GLY A 384 17.46 -24.36 14.94
N LYS A 385 18.45 -25.13 15.37
CA LYS A 385 19.40 -25.83 14.47
C LYS A 385 18.74 -26.78 13.47
N ALA A 386 17.55 -27.30 13.78
CA ALA A 386 16.80 -28.23 12.94
C ALA A 386 15.83 -27.54 11.96
N GLY A 387 15.41 -26.30 12.24
CA GLY A 387 14.37 -25.57 11.51
C GLY A 387 13.60 -24.59 12.40
N GLU A 388 12.49 -24.08 11.88
CA GLU A 388 11.56 -23.19 12.58
C GLU A 388 10.45 -24.03 13.25
N VAL A 389 10.11 -23.71 14.51
CA VAL A 389 8.90 -24.23 15.19
C VAL A 389 7.90 -23.09 15.38
N ARG A 390 6.61 -23.34 15.16
CA ARG A 390 5.55 -22.31 15.30
C ARG A 390 4.46 -22.71 16.28
N PHE A 391 3.90 -21.72 16.96
CA PHE A 391 2.85 -21.88 17.96
C PHE A 391 1.67 -20.94 17.67
N SER A 392 0.47 -21.36 18.07
CA SER A 392 -0.73 -20.52 18.05
C SER A 392 -1.45 -20.62 19.40
N TYR A 393 -1.71 -19.47 20.03
CA TYR A 393 -2.20 -19.38 21.40
C TYR A 393 -3.69 -19.08 21.44
N HIS A 394 -4.38 -19.65 22.43
CA HIS A 394 -5.84 -19.57 22.55
C HIS A 394 -6.30 -19.75 24.00
N LEU A 395 -7.52 -19.30 24.30
CA LEU A 395 -8.14 -19.52 25.62
C LEU A 395 -8.54 -20.97 25.84
N LEU A 396 -8.34 -21.48 27.05
CA LEU A 396 -9.01 -22.69 27.51
C LEU A 396 -10.54 -22.56 27.32
N GLY A 397 -11.15 -23.51 26.62
CA GLY A 397 -12.60 -23.55 26.39
C GLY A 397 -13.45 -23.59 27.68
N ARG A 398 -12.83 -23.87 28.83
CA ARG A 398 -13.25 -23.44 30.17
C ARG A 398 -12.00 -23.19 31.03
N PRO A 399 -11.85 -22.04 31.70
CA PRO A 399 -10.82 -21.88 32.70
C PRO A 399 -11.05 -22.85 33.87
N THR A 400 -9.97 -23.37 34.43
CA THR A 400 -9.96 -24.23 35.62
C THR A 400 -10.12 -23.42 36.91
N GLY A 401 -9.64 -22.16 36.90
CA GLY A 401 -9.61 -21.28 38.06
C GLY A 401 -8.47 -21.61 39.03
N SER A 402 -7.37 -22.17 38.51
CA SER A 402 -6.15 -22.48 39.26
C SER A 402 -5.17 -21.30 39.27
N PHE A 403 -5.29 -20.38 38.31
CA PHE A 403 -4.45 -19.20 38.11
C PHE A 403 -5.32 -17.98 37.75
N ASP A 404 -4.80 -16.77 37.90
CA ASP A 404 -5.46 -15.53 37.47
C ASP A 404 -5.49 -15.41 35.93
N ILE A 405 -4.44 -15.92 35.27
CA ILE A 405 -4.31 -16.04 33.81
C ILE A 405 -4.15 -17.51 33.44
N GLU A 406 -4.97 -17.98 32.49
CA GLU A 406 -4.87 -19.34 31.94
C GLU A 406 -4.93 -19.31 30.42
N VAL A 407 -3.89 -19.84 29.76
CA VAL A 407 -3.71 -19.84 28.29
C VAL A 407 -3.24 -21.22 27.81
N CYS A 408 -3.64 -21.60 26.60
CA CYS A 408 -3.08 -22.74 25.88
C CYS A 408 -2.38 -22.30 24.61
N GLY A 409 -1.45 -23.11 24.13
CA GLY A 409 -0.89 -23.00 22.79
C GLY A 409 -0.82 -24.35 22.10
N ASP A 410 -1.08 -24.39 20.81
CA ASP A 410 -0.82 -25.55 19.97
C ASP A 410 0.40 -25.28 19.10
N ILE A 411 1.34 -26.23 19.03
CA ILE A 411 2.39 -26.20 18.00
C ILE A 411 1.79 -26.54 16.63
N ASP A 412 2.22 -25.84 15.59
CA ASP A 412 1.87 -26.12 14.20
C ASP A 412 2.34 -27.56 13.85
N PRO A 413 1.43 -28.50 13.52
CA PRO A 413 1.79 -29.90 13.23
C PRO A 413 2.80 -30.05 12.08
N ASP A 414 2.80 -29.12 11.11
CA ASP A 414 3.78 -29.11 10.01
C ASP A 414 5.21 -28.76 10.48
N THR A 415 5.37 -28.30 11.74
CA THR A 415 6.66 -27.97 12.39
C THR A 415 6.99 -28.83 13.63
N TYR A 416 6.14 -29.81 13.97
CA TYR A 416 6.34 -30.63 15.17
C TYR A 416 7.56 -31.58 15.08
N LEU A 417 7.98 -31.95 13.87
CA LEU A 417 9.17 -32.77 13.66
C LEU A 417 10.45 -32.00 14.02
N GLU A 418 10.50 -30.71 13.70
CA GLU A 418 11.57 -29.79 14.04
C GLU A 418 11.68 -29.64 15.56
N TRP A 419 10.54 -29.52 16.27
CA TRP A 419 10.51 -29.49 17.74
C TRP A 419 11.13 -30.75 18.36
N LEU A 420 10.80 -31.94 17.85
CA LEU A 420 11.39 -33.20 18.32
C LEU A 420 12.91 -33.28 18.02
N LEU A 421 13.37 -32.65 16.94
CA LEU A 421 14.76 -32.63 16.50
C LEU A 421 15.64 -31.56 17.20
N PHE A 422 15.04 -30.55 17.86
CA PHE A 422 15.77 -29.58 18.68
C PHE A 422 16.57 -30.29 19.79
N GLU A 423 17.75 -29.77 20.15
CA GLU A 423 18.45 -30.22 21.35
C GLU A 423 17.70 -29.76 22.61
N GLN A 424 17.89 -30.43 23.75
CA GLN A 424 17.11 -30.14 24.97
C GLN A 424 17.22 -28.66 25.38
N ASP A 425 18.41 -28.08 25.30
CA ASP A 425 18.67 -26.68 25.61
C ASP A 425 17.96 -25.70 24.65
N GLU A 426 17.71 -26.09 23.40
CA GLU A 426 16.90 -25.30 22.45
C GLU A 426 15.42 -25.34 22.85
N ARG A 427 14.85 -26.52 23.14
CA ARG A 427 13.47 -26.66 23.65
C ARG A 427 13.29 -25.88 24.96
N GLU A 428 14.24 -26.00 25.89
CA GLU A 428 14.20 -25.22 27.13
C GLU A 428 14.32 -23.71 26.88
N SER A 429 15.07 -23.26 25.86
CA SER A 429 15.20 -21.83 25.55
C SER A 429 13.89 -21.22 25.04
N VAL A 430 13.17 -21.95 24.18
CA VAL A 430 11.82 -21.54 23.71
C VAL A 430 10.87 -21.37 24.89
N VAL A 431 10.79 -22.37 25.77
CA VAL A 431 9.87 -22.34 26.93
C VAL A 431 10.27 -21.25 27.94
N LYS A 432 11.57 -20.97 28.12
CA LYS A 432 12.06 -19.82 28.93
C LYS A 432 11.66 -18.47 28.35
N GLN A 433 11.71 -18.29 27.03
CA GLN A 433 11.29 -17.04 26.40
C GLN A 433 9.80 -16.78 26.59
N ILE A 434 8.96 -17.80 26.34
CA ILE A 434 7.51 -17.77 26.61
C ILE A 434 7.24 -17.44 28.08
N ALA A 435 7.99 -18.06 29.01
CA ALA A 435 7.86 -17.79 30.44
C ALA A 435 8.23 -16.36 30.84
N ASN A 436 9.25 -15.77 30.23
CA ASN A 436 9.67 -14.40 30.50
C ASN A 436 8.66 -13.38 29.96
N THR A 437 8.24 -13.49 28.68
CA THR A 437 7.22 -12.60 28.08
C THR A 437 5.95 -12.56 28.94
N VAL A 438 5.45 -13.71 29.40
CA VAL A 438 4.24 -13.75 30.25
C VAL A 438 4.51 -13.21 31.65
N ALA A 439 5.67 -13.48 32.26
CA ALA A 439 6.01 -12.94 33.58
C ALA A 439 6.16 -11.42 33.58
N GLU A 440 6.78 -10.84 32.55
CA GLU A 440 6.97 -9.39 32.42
C GLU A 440 5.63 -8.65 32.19
N ALA A 441 4.68 -9.27 31.49
CA ALA A 441 3.32 -8.76 31.30
C ALA A 441 2.43 -8.93 32.55
N CYS A 442 2.39 -10.13 33.14
CA CYS A 442 1.53 -10.48 34.28
C CYS A 442 1.97 -9.82 35.60
N GLY A 443 3.27 -9.58 35.80
CA GLY A 443 3.81 -9.03 37.04
C GLY A 443 3.52 -9.92 38.25
N ASP A 444 2.70 -9.42 39.18
CA ASP A 444 2.34 -10.12 40.43
C ASP A 444 1.16 -11.13 40.25
N MET A 445 0.60 -11.26 39.04
CA MET A 445 -0.53 -12.18 38.76
C MET A 445 -0.07 -13.62 38.55
N THR A 446 -0.78 -14.59 39.14
CA THR A 446 -0.50 -16.02 38.91
C THR A 446 -0.93 -16.43 37.51
N PHE A 447 -0.13 -17.24 36.82
CA PHE A 447 -0.44 -17.64 35.45
C PHE A 447 -0.08 -19.09 35.13
N GLY A 448 -0.81 -19.69 34.19
CA GLY A 448 -0.53 -21.01 33.62
C GLY A 448 -0.64 -21.00 32.10
N VAL A 449 0.43 -21.44 31.44
CA VAL A 449 0.48 -21.66 29.98
C VAL A 449 0.82 -23.13 29.74
N VAL A 450 0.00 -23.83 28.95
CA VAL A 450 0.26 -25.23 28.56
C VAL A 450 0.32 -25.33 27.04
N LEU A 451 1.41 -25.91 26.53
CA LEU A 451 1.64 -26.10 25.10
C LEU A 451 1.38 -27.56 24.72
N PHE A 452 0.65 -27.77 23.64
CA PHE A 452 0.25 -29.08 23.15
C PHE A 452 0.72 -29.33 21.71
N TYR A 453 0.86 -30.61 21.38
CA TYR A 453 0.70 -31.11 20.02
C TYR A 453 -0.69 -31.71 19.87
N GLN A 454 -1.47 -31.19 18.93
CA GLN A 454 -2.81 -31.67 18.57
C GLN A 454 -2.92 -31.96 17.08
N ASP A 455 -3.32 -33.19 16.73
CA ASP A 455 -3.46 -33.62 15.33
C ASP A 455 -4.41 -34.82 15.19
N TYR A 456 -4.97 -35.02 13.98
CA TYR A 456 -5.96 -36.04 13.65
C TYR A 456 -5.39 -37.18 12.80
N TRP A 457 -5.34 -38.38 13.38
CA TRP A 457 -4.74 -39.58 12.80
C TRP A 457 -5.79 -40.58 12.29
N ASP A 458 -5.66 -41.02 11.02
CA ASP A 458 -6.53 -42.05 10.40
C ASP A 458 -6.42 -43.44 11.06
N THR A 459 -5.31 -43.70 11.76
CA THR A 459 -5.05 -44.96 12.49
C THR A 459 -4.69 -44.64 13.94
N TYR A 460 -5.00 -45.57 14.86
CA TYR A 460 -4.71 -45.36 16.29
C TYR A 460 -3.20 -45.10 16.51
N PRO A 461 -2.80 -43.92 17.00
CA PRO A 461 -1.41 -43.49 17.04
C PRO A 461 -0.70 -44.07 18.27
N SER A 462 -0.32 -45.35 18.20
CA SER A 462 0.27 -46.12 19.32
C SER A 462 1.69 -45.73 19.74
N SER A 463 2.13 -44.52 19.40
CA SER A 463 3.36 -43.86 19.87
C SER A 463 3.12 -42.92 21.05
N PHE A 464 1.88 -42.44 21.23
CA PHE A 464 1.44 -41.60 22.35
C PHE A 464 0.80 -42.45 23.46
N ASP A 465 0.70 -41.90 24.67
CA ASP A 465 0.11 -42.63 25.78
C ASP A 465 -1.43 -42.75 25.61
N PRO A 466 -2.07 -43.87 26.01
CA PRO A 466 -3.51 -44.09 25.76
C PRO A 466 -4.47 -43.09 26.42
N GLU A 467 -3.99 -42.24 27.33
CA GLU A 467 -4.76 -41.16 27.96
C GLU A 467 -4.72 -39.85 27.14
N GLU A 468 -3.76 -39.72 26.22
CA GLU A 468 -3.58 -38.57 25.30
C GLU A 468 -4.34 -38.77 23.96
N VAL A 469 -4.87 -39.97 23.72
CA VAL A 469 -5.45 -40.39 22.44
C VAL A 469 -6.96 -40.56 22.57
N SER A 470 -7.72 -39.63 21.99
CA SER A 470 -9.18 -39.64 22.00
C SER A 470 -9.76 -39.98 20.62
N LEU A 471 -11.01 -40.46 20.57
CA LEU A 471 -11.72 -40.63 19.31
C LEU A 471 -12.40 -39.31 18.90
N SER A 472 -12.22 -38.90 17.64
CA SER A 472 -12.86 -37.70 17.07
C SER A 472 -14.38 -37.70 17.20
N LEU A 473 -14.98 -36.50 17.20
CA LEU A 473 -16.43 -36.31 17.38
C LEU A 473 -17.30 -36.94 16.27
N ASP A 474 -16.75 -37.20 15.07
CA ASP A 474 -17.46 -37.91 13.99
C ASP A 474 -17.16 -39.43 13.96
N GLY A 475 -16.25 -39.88 14.82
CA GLY A 475 -15.87 -41.28 15.01
C GLY A 475 -14.96 -41.87 13.92
N ARG A 476 -14.28 -41.05 13.11
CA ARG A 476 -13.47 -41.53 11.97
C ARG A 476 -11.97 -41.50 12.19
N SER A 477 -11.45 -40.46 12.82
CA SER A 477 -10.03 -40.29 13.16
C SER A 477 -9.81 -40.30 14.68
N TRP A 478 -8.54 -40.39 15.09
CA TRP A 478 -8.09 -40.26 16.47
C TRP A 478 -7.46 -38.89 16.67
N LEU A 479 -7.88 -38.15 17.68
CA LEU A 479 -7.26 -36.88 18.06
C LEU A 479 -6.19 -37.17 19.12
N VAL A 480 -4.94 -36.80 18.82
CA VAL A 480 -3.86 -36.71 19.81
C VAL A 480 -3.99 -35.38 20.55
N THR A 481 -3.72 -35.38 21.86
CA THR A 481 -3.54 -34.17 22.66
C THR A 481 -2.42 -34.42 23.65
N HIS A 482 -1.19 -34.21 23.19
CA HIS A 482 0.05 -34.48 23.91
C HIS A 482 0.63 -33.18 24.47
N VAL A 483 1.01 -33.14 25.75
CA VAL A 483 1.63 -31.94 26.35
C VAL A 483 3.11 -31.92 25.97
N ILE A 484 3.55 -30.84 25.32
CA ILE A 484 4.94 -30.67 24.86
C ILE A 484 5.72 -29.68 25.74
N ALA A 485 5.04 -28.77 26.43
CA ALA A 485 5.63 -27.92 27.45
C ALA A 485 4.58 -27.34 28.40
N SER A 486 5.03 -26.83 29.54
CA SER A 486 4.21 -26.05 30.46
C SER A 486 5.02 -24.97 31.16
N VAL A 487 4.36 -23.87 31.49
CA VAL A 487 4.87 -22.75 32.29
C VAL A 487 3.82 -22.39 33.33
N PHE A 488 4.23 -22.18 34.58
CA PHE A 488 3.36 -21.77 35.68
C PHE A 488 4.07 -20.74 36.55
N ALA A 489 3.36 -19.73 37.05
CA ALA A 489 3.85 -18.83 38.07
C ALA A 489 2.94 -18.83 39.30
N ASP A 490 3.55 -18.92 40.47
CA ASP A 490 2.93 -18.61 41.77
C ASP A 490 3.40 -17.22 42.27
N GLU A 491 2.96 -16.83 43.48
CA GLU A 491 3.25 -15.52 44.07
C GLU A 491 4.76 -15.24 44.29
N GLU A 492 5.65 -16.23 44.22
CA GLU A 492 7.11 -16.05 44.45
C GLU A 492 8.02 -16.65 43.35
N THR A 493 7.54 -17.57 42.49
CA THR A 493 8.41 -18.29 41.53
C THR A 493 7.73 -18.63 40.19
N VAL A 494 8.46 -18.44 39.09
CA VAL A 494 8.12 -18.97 37.75
C VAL A 494 8.77 -20.33 37.55
N TRP A 495 7.95 -21.33 37.24
CA TRP A 495 8.31 -22.71 36.95
C TRP A 495 8.02 -23.01 35.48
N TRP A 496 8.86 -23.82 34.83
CA TRP A 496 8.64 -24.25 33.46
C TRP A 496 9.22 -25.64 33.21
N ARG A 497 8.69 -26.33 32.20
CA ARG A 497 9.13 -27.66 31.78
C ARG A 497 8.89 -27.83 30.27
N ALA A 498 9.92 -28.23 29.54
CA ALA A 498 9.76 -28.88 28.24
C ALA A 498 9.57 -30.39 28.46
N GLU A 499 8.62 -30.99 27.76
CA GLU A 499 8.48 -32.44 27.62
C GLU A 499 9.30 -32.91 26.39
N PRO A 500 9.83 -34.16 26.38
CA PRO A 500 10.85 -34.59 25.42
C PRO A 500 10.30 -35.17 24.10
#